data_AF-X7FFD7-F1
#
_entry.id   AF-X7FFD7-F1
#
_cell.length_a   1.000
_cell.length_b   1.000
_cell.length_c   1.000
_cell.angle_alpha   90.00
_cell.angle_beta   90.00
_cell.angle_gamma   90.00
#
_symmetry.space_group_name_H-M   'P 1'
#
loop_
_entity.id
_entity.type
_entity.pdbx_description
1 polymer ?
#
loop_
_entity_poly.entity_id
_entity_poly.type
_entity_poly.pdbx_seq_one_letter_code
_entity_poly.pdbx_strand_id
1 'polypeptide(L)'
;MIRRSDPFGGDRARLAFDLGKAWAWCEHVHRDIGPFTLVAGVFDLGDGRFGVEPGIEEAEWYFECGVIRETALEALGTLGYLEAPVEWYARYPTAFIFARRLSAHEALPAVGFFHGKGLPTRG
;
A
#
# COMPACT_ATOMS: atom_id res chain seq x y z
N MET A 1 -5.81 10.73 22.12
CA MET A 1 -5.42 9.37 22.59
C MET A 1 -6.39 8.38 21.97
N ILE A 2 -5.99 7.73 20.88
CA ILE A 2 -6.81 6.74 20.16
C ILE A 2 -6.69 5.41 20.91
N ARG A 3 -7.82 4.78 21.24
CA ARG A 3 -7.85 3.49 21.94
C ARG A 3 -7.64 2.37 20.92
N ARG A 4 -6.96 1.31 21.37
CA ARG A 4 -6.60 0.10 20.60
C ARG A 4 -7.75 -0.63 19.90
N SER A 5 -8.99 -0.34 20.26
CA SER A 5 -10.22 -0.97 19.75
C SER A 5 -11.10 0.02 19.00
N ASP A 6 -10.61 1.23 18.76
CA ASP A 6 -11.39 2.21 18.01
C ASP A 6 -11.59 1.67 16.58
N PRO A 7 -12.83 1.65 16.09
CA PRO A 7 -13.12 1.15 14.75
C PRO A 7 -12.31 1.96 13.74
N PHE A 8 -11.75 1.27 12.76
CA PHE A 8 -11.03 1.91 11.66
C PHE A 8 -11.88 3.04 11.05
N GLY A 9 -11.48 4.29 11.29
CA GLY A 9 -12.22 5.49 10.89
C GLY A 9 -11.80 6.06 9.53
N GLY A 10 -10.79 5.46 8.89
CA GLY A 10 -10.29 5.91 7.60
C GLY A 10 -11.19 5.55 6.42
N ASP A 11 -11.05 6.31 5.33
CA ASP A 11 -11.77 6.06 4.09
C ASP A 11 -11.18 4.85 3.35
N ARG A 12 -11.82 3.69 3.55
CA ARG A 12 -11.42 2.42 2.93
C ARG A 12 -11.38 2.49 1.40
N ALA A 13 -12.29 3.25 0.77
CA ALA A 13 -12.36 3.33 -0.69
C ALA A 13 -11.19 4.14 -1.24
N ARG A 14 -10.86 5.27 -0.60
CA ARG A 14 -9.67 6.05 -0.94
C ARG A 14 -8.38 5.26 -0.75
N LEU A 15 -8.25 4.55 0.37
CA LEU A 15 -7.07 3.71 0.66
C LEU A 15 -6.89 2.59 -0.35
N ALA A 16 -7.97 1.88 -0.70
CA ALA A 16 -7.94 0.85 -1.73
C ALA A 16 -7.53 1.43 -3.09
N PHE A 17 -7.99 2.64 -3.43
CA PHE A 17 -7.60 3.31 -4.66
C PHE A 17 -6.13 3.73 -4.68
N ASP A 18 -5.64 4.30 -3.59
CA ASP A 18 -4.23 4.70 -3.47
C ASP A 18 -3.29 3.49 -3.46
N LEU A 19 -3.69 2.39 -2.80
CA LEU A 19 -3.01 1.09 -2.93
C LEU A 19 -3.05 0.56 -4.37
N GLY A 20 -4.14 0.78 -5.10
CA GLY A 20 -4.22 0.47 -6.53
C GLY A 20 -3.20 1.24 -7.37
N LYS A 21 -2.93 2.52 -7.04
CA LYS A 21 -1.87 3.29 -7.71
C LYS A 21 -0.49 2.75 -7.37
N ALA A 22 -0.21 2.50 -6.09
CA ALA A 22 1.04 1.90 -5.65
C ALA A 22 1.25 0.53 -6.31
N TRP A 23 0.19 -0.26 -6.47
CA TRP A 23 0.25 -1.53 -7.18
C TRP A 23 0.59 -1.38 -8.65
N ALA A 24 -0.04 -0.44 -9.36
CA ALA A 24 0.32 -0.14 -10.74
C ALA A 24 1.79 0.28 -10.90
N TRP A 25 2.36 0.95 -9.88
CA TRP A 25 3.80 1.23 -9.85
C TRP A 25 4.63 -0.03 -9.64
N CYS A 26 4.26 -0.88 -8.69
CA CYS A 26 4.93 -2.16 -8.48
C CYS A 26 4.92 -3.01 -9.76
N GLU A 27 3.77 -3.16 -10.44
CA GLU A 27 3.65 -3.88 -11.72
C GLU A 27 4.48 -3.26 -12.85
N HIS A 28 4.70 -1.93 -12.81
CA HIS A 28 5.54 -1.24 -13.77
C HIS A 28 7.03 -1.55 -13.57
N VAL A 29 7.49 -1.56 -12.32
CA VAL A 29 8.89 -1.82 -11.94
C VAL A 29 9.21 -3.30 -12.00
N HIS A 30 8.36 -4.14 -11.42
CA HIS A 30 8.49 -5.59 -11.35
C HIS A 30 7.43 -6.21 -12.25
N ARG A 31 7.81 -6.60 -13.47
CA ARG A 31 6.84 -7.08 -14.47
C ARG A 31 6.39 -8.53 -14.24
N ASP A 32 7.00 -9.21 -13.28
CA ASP A 32 6.89 -10.63 -12.97
C ASP A 32 6.07 -10.91 -11.69
N ILE A 33 5.40 -9.91 -11.10
CA ILE A 33 4.65 -10.08 -9.84
C ILE A 33 3.31 -10.85 -10.01
N GLY A 34 2.90 -11.21 -11.23
CA GLY A 34 1.65 -11.96 -11.40
C GLY A 34 1.75 -13.35 -10.73
N PRO A 35 0.69 -13.86 -10.06
CA PRO A 35 -0.71 -13.37 -10.03
C PRO A 35 -1.14 -12.79 -8.66
N PHE A 36 -0.29 -12.03 -7.97
CA PHE A 36 -0.62 -11.51 -6.64
C PHE A 36 -1.45 -10.21 -6.65
N THR A 37 -2.09 -9.89 -5.52
CA THR A 37 -2.70 -8.56 -5.25
C THR A 37 -1.98 -7.88 -4.10
N LEU A 38 -1.66 -6.59 -4.24
CA LEU A 38 -1.11 -5.81 -3.12
C LEU A 38 -2.17 -5.62 -2.03
N VAL A 39 -1.78 -5.92 -0.80
CA VAL A 39 -2.57 -5.69 0.41
C VAL A 39 -1.74 -4.84 1.37
N ALA A 40 -2.38 -4.04 2.20
CA ALA A 40 -1.69 -3.38 3.30
C ALA A 40 -2.46 -3.53 4.60
N GLY A 41 -1.72 -3.90 5.65
CA GLY A 41 -2.15 -3.65 7.02
C GLY A 41 -2.12 -2.13 7.27
N VAL A 42 -3.24 -1.57 7.72
CA VAL A 42 -3.37 -0.13 7.97
C VAL A 42 -3.53 0.12 9.47
N PHE A 43 -2.76 1.08 9.95
CA PHE A 43 -2.81 1.61 11.31
C PHE A 43 -3.24 3.07 11.27
N ASP A 44 -4.36 3.38 11.91
CA ASP A 44 -4.72 4.78 12.19
C ASP A 44 -3.80 5.31 13.30
N LEU A 45 -2.94 6.27 12.95
CA LEU A 45 -1.99 6.87 13.88
C LEU A 45 -2.60 8.05 14.65
N GLY A 46 -3.81 8.47 14.26
CA GLY A 46 -4.41 9.71 14.68
C GLY A 46 -3.94 10.92 13.90
N ASP A 47 -4.66 12.01 14.11
CA ASP A 47 -4.42 13.30 13.46
C ASP A 47 -4.53 13.23 11.92
N GLY A 48 -5.31 12.26 11.41
CA GLY A 48 -5.56 12.06 9.98
C GLY A 48 -4.45 11.36 9.21
N ARG A 49 -3.46 10.76 9.89
CA ARG A 49 -2.33 10.04 9.28
C ARG A 49 -2.46 8.53 9.43
N PHE A 50 -1.97 7.79 8.45
CA PHE A 50 -2.01 6.33 8.42
C PHE A 50 -0.61 5.73 8.26
N GLY A 51 -0.32 4.73 9.09
CA GLY A 51 0.81 3.83 8.94
C GLY A 51 0.40 2.63 8.08
N VAL A 52 1.28 2.17 7.18
CA VAL A 52 1.02 1.05 6.28
C VAL A 52 2.12 0.00 6.37
N GLU A 53 1.70 -1.26 6.32
CA GLU A 53 2.56 -2.43 6.18
C GLU A 53 2.13 -3.21 4.93
N PRO A 54 2.81 -3.00 3.78
CA PRO A 54 2.47 -3.68 2.54
C PRO A 54 2.86 -5.16 2.57
N GLY A 55 1.99 -5.97 1.98
CA GLY A 55 2.21 -7.38 1.68
C GLY A 55 1.55 -7.73 0.36
N ILE A 56 1.64 -9.00 -0.04
CA ILE A 56 0.92 -9.51 -1.21
C ILE A 56 0.04 -10.68 -0.81
N GLU A 57 -1.06 -10.86 -1.53
CA GLU A 57 -2.00 -11.96 -1.31
C GLU A 57 -2.28 -12.71 -2.61
N GLU A 58 -2.23 -14.05 -2.55
CA GLU A 58 -2.75 -14.97 -3.58
C GLU A 58 -3.66 -15.98 -2.91
N ALA A 59 -4.90 -16.12 -3.41
CA ALA A 59 -5.86 -17.14 -2.96
C ALA A 59 -5.99 -17.26 -1.43
N GLU A 60 -6.05 -16.12 -0.72
CA GLU A 60 -6.19 -16.00 0.74
C GLU A 60 -4.91 -16.26 1.57
N TRP A 61 -3.74 -16.34 0.93
CA TRP A 61 -2.44 -16.48 1.61
C TRP A 61 -1.66 -15.17 1.58
N TYR A 62 -1.32 -14.66 2.77
CA TYR A 62 -0.48 -13.47 2.94
C TYR A 62 1.00 -13.85 2.85
N PHE A 63 1.75 -13.15 1.98
CA PHE A 63 3.18 -13.33 1.83
C PHE A 63 3.93 -12.01 2.10
N GLU A 64 5.08 -12.12 2.76
CA GLU A 64 6.02 -11.03 2.86
C GLU A 64 6.62 -10.76 1.47
N CYS A 65 6.46 -9.53 0.98
CA CYS A 65 6.65 -9.24 -0.45
C CYS A 65 8.06 -8.74 -0.83
N GLY A 66 9.07 -8.96 0.03
CA GLY A 66 10.48 -8.69 -0.28
C GLY A 66 10.72 -7.33 -0.97
N VAL A 67 11.34 -7.35 -2.16
CA VAL A 67 11.65 -6.15 -2.96
C VAL A 67 10.39 -5.34 -3.35
N ILE A 68 9.24 -6.00 -3.53
CA ILE A 68 7.97 -5.32 -3.84
C ILE A 68 7.52 -4.48 -2.65
N ARG A 69 7.85 -4.88 -1.42
CA ARG A 69 7.54 -4.11 -0.19
C ARG A 69 8.18 -2.74 -0.24
N GLU A 70 9.46 -2.69 -0.58
CA GLU A 70 10.23 -1.44 -0.66
C GLU A 70 9.64 -0.52 -1.73
N THR A 71 9.34 -1.07 -2.91
CA THR A 71 8.71 -0.32 -4.01
C THR A 71 7.32 0.21 -3.63
N ALA A 72 6.52 -0.61 -2.92
CA ALA A 72 5.20 -0.20 -2.43
C ALA A 72 5.31 0.90 -1.37
N LEU A 73 6.28 0.81 -0.45
CA LEU A 73 6.51 1.81 0.58
C LEU A 73 6.94 3.16 -0.01
N GLU A 74 7.82 3.17 -1.01
CA GLU A 74 8.22 4.40 -1.70
C GLU A 74 7.02 5.06 -2.40
N ALA A 75 6.21 4.28 -3.11
CA ALA A 75 5.00 4.76 -3.78
C ALA A 75 3.97 5.30 -2.78
N LEU A 76 3.69 4.56 -1.70
CA LEU A 76 2.76 4.97 -0.65
C LEU A 76 3.29 6.20 0.12
N GLY A 77 4.59 6.28 0.37
CA GLY A 77 5.25 7.46 0.95
C GLY A 77 5.02 8.72 0.13
N THR A 78 5.07 8.59 -1.20
CA THR A 78 4.80 9.70 -2.13
C THR A 78 3.34 10.18 -2.09
N LEU A 79 2.42 9.30 -1.70
CA LEU A 79 1.01 9.62 -1.46
C LEU A 79 0.74 10.13 -0.04
N GLY A 80 1.77 10.24 0.80
CA GLY A 80 1.69 10.78 2.16
C GLY A 80 1.44 9.74 3.26
N TYR A 81 1.55 8.45 2.95
CA TYR A 81 1.48 7.37 3.94
C TYR A 81 2.82 7.19 4.65
N LEU A 82 2.80 6.72 5.90
CA LEU A 82 4.01 6.42 6.67
C LEU A 82 4.22 4.91 6.73
N GLU A 83 5.46 4.45 6.74
CA GLU A 83 5.75 3.05 7.08
C GLU A 83 5.26 2.75 8.50
N ALA A 84 4.63 1.59 8.69
CA ALA A 84 4.23 1.14 10.02
C ALA A 84 5.47 0.96 10.92
N PRO A 85 5.51 1.52 12.14
CA PRO A 85 6.66 1.39 13.03
C PRO A 85 6.95 -0.06 13.44
N VAL A 86 8.23 -0.47 13.39
CA VAL A 86 8.71 -1.82 13.76
C VAL A 86 8.28 -2.23 15.18
N GLU A 87 8.29 -1.33 16.16
CA GLU A 87 7.99 -1.69 17.56
C GLU A 87 6.50 -2.03 17.81
N TRP A 88 5.65 -1.94 16.79
CA TRP A 88 4.21 -2.19 16.91
C TRP A 88 3.77 -3.55 16.36
N TYR A 89 4.71 -4.42 15.93
CA TYR A 89 4.46 -5.80 15.47
C TYR A 89 3.60 -6.68 16.42
N ALA A 90 3.41 -6.27 17.68
CA ALA A 90 2.51 -6.93 18.63
C ALA A 90 1.04 -6.45 18.58
N ARG A 91 0.67 -5.57 17.64
CA ARG A 91 -0.69 -5.02 17.49
C ARG A 91 -1.22 -5.40 16.12
N TYR A 92 -2.27 -6.23 16.07
CA TYR A 92 -3.01 -6.50 14.84
C TYR A 92 -3.34 -5.18 14.11
N PRO A 93 -3.20 -5.11 12.78
CA PRO A 93 -3.59 -3.92 12.03
C PRO A 93 -5.06 -3.58 12.28
N THR A 94 -5.38 -2.29 12.28
CA THR A 94 -6.77 -1.82 12.52
C THR A 94 -7.70 -2.25 11.38
N ALA A 95 -7.15 -2.40 10.17
CA ALA A 95 -7.81 -3.01 9.03
C ALA A 95 -6.77 -3.55 8.04
N PHE A 96 -7.12 -4.60 7.30
CA PHE A 96 -6.46 -4.96 6.05
C PHE A 96 -7.21 -4.30 4.89
N ILE A 97 -6.49 -3.62 4.00
CA ILE A 97 -7.03 -2.97 2.81
C ILE A 97 -6.36 -3.56 1.59
N PHE A 98 -7.18 -3.98 0.63
CA PHE A 98 -6.75 -4.52 -0.64
C PHE A 98 -6.62 -3.41 -1.67
N ALA A 99 -5.61 -3.50 -2.53
CA ALA A 99 -5.53 -2.66 -3.69
C ALA A 99 -6.78 -2.86 -4.57
N ARG A 100 -7.41 -1.75 -4.95
CA ARG A 100 -8.42 -1.77 -5.98
C ARG A 100 -7.74 -1.98 -7.33
N ARG A 101 -8.24 -2.94 -8.12
CA ARG A 101 -7.79 -3.11 -9.50
C ARG A 101 -8.05 -1.83 -10.30
N LEU A 102 -7.01 -1.26 -10.89
CA LEU A 102 -7.10 -0.10 -11.76
C LEU A 102 -7.33 -0.54 -13.22
N SER A 103 -8.12 0.21 -13.97
CA SER A 103 -8.15 0.10 -15.42
C SER A 103 -6.85 0.63 -16.04
N ALA A 104 -6.57 0.29 -17.30
CA ALA A 104 -5.39 0.81 -18.00
C ALA A 104 -5.37 2.36 -18.05
N HIS A 105 -6.55 2.98 -18.18
CA HIS A 105 -6.71 4.44 -18.18
C HIS A 105 -6.41 5.09 -16.82
N GLU A 106 -6.51 4.35 -15.72
CA GLU A 106 -6.19 4.82 -14.37
C GLU A 106 -4.74 4.48 -13.98
N ALA A 107 -4.23 3.33 -14.44
CA ALA A 107 -2.88 2.87 -14.17
C ALA A 107 -1.81 3.74 -14.85
N LEU A 108 -2.01 4.11 -16.13
CA LEU A 108 -1.05 4.93 -16.87
C LEU A 108 -0.79 6.31 -16.22
N PRO A 109 -1.82 7.09 -15.83
CA PRO A 109 -1.61 8.32 -15.07
C PRO A 109 -0.99 8.10 -13.69
N ALA A 110 -1.29 6.99 -13.01
CA ALA A 110 -0.67 6.67 -11.73
C ALA A 110 0.85 6.47 -11.87
N VAL A 111 1.27 5.68 -12.87
CA VAL A 111 2.69 5.50 -13.21
C VAL A 111 3.34 6.83 -13.59
N GLY A 112 2.67 7.63 -14.43
CA GLY A 112 3.15 8.96 -14.80
C GLY A 112 3.30 9.91 -13.61
N PHE A 113 2.40 9.83 -12.63
CA PHE A 113 2.49 10.59 -11.38
C PHE A 113 3.75 10.24 -10.59
N PHE A 114 4.07 8.96 -10.40
CA PHE A 114 5.27 8.54 -9.66
C PHE A 114 6.57 8.88 -10.39
N HIS A 115 6.59 8.72 -11.72
CA HIS A 115 7.67 9.24 -12.56
C HIS A 115 7.88 10.74 -12.37
N GLY A 116 6.80 11.53 -12.40
CA GLY A 116 6.86 12.97 -12.16
C GLY A 116 7.30 13.36 -10.75
N LYS A 117 7.25 12.43 -9.79
CA LYS A 117 7.77 12.57 -8.43
C LYS A 117 9.20 12.05 -8.26
N GLY A 118 9.79 11.50 -9.31
CA GLY A 118 11.19 11.06 -9.35
C GLY A 118 11.43 9.66 -8.78
N LEU A 119 10.39 8.81 -8.69
CA LEU A 119 10.56 7.45 -8.20
C LEU A 119 11.35 6.61 -9.23
N PRO A 120 12.38 5.87 -8.79
CA PRO A 120 13.23 5.10 -9.70
C PRO A 120 12.52 3.85 -10.21
N THR A 121 12.78 3.49 -11.46
CA THR A 121 12.25 2.25 -12.07
C THR A 121 13.19 1.04 -11.90
N ARG A 122 14.11 1.07 -10.93
CA ARG A 122 15.16 0.05 -10.82
C ARG A 122 14.62 -1.17 -10.07
N GLY A 123 14.47 -2.28 -10.79
CA GLY A 123 14.52 -3.65 -10.26
C GLY A 123 15.93 -4.22 -10.42
#